data_AF-A0A1I4RVZ8-F1
#
_entry.id   AF-A0A1I4RVZ8-F1
#
_cell.length_a   1.000
_cell.length_b   1.000
_cell.length_c   1.000
_cell.angle_alpha   90.00
_cell.angle_beta   90.00
_cell.angle_gamma   90.00
#
_symmetry.space_group_name_H-M   'P 1'
#
loop_
_entity.id
_entity.type
_entity.pdbx_description
1 polymer ?
#
loop_
_entity_poly.entity_id
_entity_poly.type
_entity_poly.pdbx_seq_one_letter_code
_entity_poly.pdbx_strand_id
1 'polypeptide(L)' 'MSVIIYGPQGCGKTTNAEKLAKHLGLSNILDEFGPGQELPEDTLALTHVPGMEGALNYDDVMLAMQSEASA' A
#
# COMPACT_ATOMS: atom_id res chain seq x y z
N MET A 1 -3.54 -8.29 -10.14
CA MET A 1 -3.11 -8.54 -8.73
C MET A 1 -3.33 -7.26 -7.95
N SER A 2 -3.78 -7.28 -6.69
CA SER A 2 -3.98 -6.05 -5.91
C SER A 2 -3.35 -6.17 -4.54
N VAL A 3 -2.91 -5.04 -3.98
CA VAL A 3 -2.17 -5.02 -2.71
C VAL A 3 -2.81 -3.98 -1.79
N ILE A 4 -3.06 -4.38 -0.56
CA ILE A 4 -3.55 -3.49 0.50
C ILE A 4 -2.36 -3.14 1.40
N ILE A 5 -2.14 -1.86 1.62
CA ILE A 5 -1.13 -1.35 2.56
C ILE A 5 -1.84 -0.58 3.67
N TYR A 6 -1.65 -1.06 4.89
CA TYR A 6 -2.05 -0.39 6.11
C TYR A 6 -0.92 0.51 6.62
N GLY A 7 -1.27 1.73 7.02
CA GLY A 7 -0.39 2.58 7.80
C GLY A 7 -1.16 3.64 8.57
N PRO A 8 -0.72 4.01 9.79
CA PRO A 8 -1.38 5.04 10.58
C PRO A 8 -1.50 6.37 9.82
N GLN A 9 -2.46 7.20 10.21
CA GLN A 9 -2.59 8.54 9.62
C GLN A 9 -1.32 9.36 9.90
N GLY A 10 -0.89 10.13 8.89
CA GLY A 10 0.35 10.92 8.96
C GLY A 10 1.66 10.14 8.75
N CYS A 11 1.62 8.84 8.47
CA CYS A 11 2.82 8.02 8.24
C CYS A 11 3.51 8.27 6.88
N GLY A 12 2.91 9.06 5.98
CA GLY A 12 3.48 9.35 4.66
C GLY A 12 3.15 8.31 3.57
N LYS A 13 2.21 7.40 3.82
CA LYS A 13 1.74 6.41 2.84
C LYS A 13 1.23 7.04 1.54
N THR A 14 0.40 8.08 1.64
CA THR A 14 -0.12 8.82 0.47
C THR A 14 1.00 9.50 -0.31
N THR A 15 2.00 10.06 0.38
CA THR A 15 3.19 10.68 -0.25
C THR A 15 4.05 9.67 -1.02
N ASN A 16 4.08 8.40 -0.58
CA ASN A 16 4.86 7.35 -1.22
C ASN A 16 4.00 6.41 -2.09
N ALA A 17 2.70 6.70 -2.25
CA ALA A 17 1.76 5.85 -2.95
C ALA A 17 2.21 5.53 -4.38
N GLU A 18 2.66 6.55 -5.12
CA GLU A 18 3.15 6.37 -6.49
C GLU A 18 4.41 5.49 -6.56
N LYS A 19 5.32 5.64 -5.59
CA LYS A 19 6.54 4.81 -5.52
C LYS A 19 6.20 3.36 -5.21
N LEU A 20 5.28 3.15 -4.27
CA LEU A 20 4.79 1.83 -3.88
C LEU A 20 4.10 1.15 -5.06
N ALA A 21 3.17 1.84 -5.74
CA ALA A 21 2.44 1.30 -6.87
C ALA A 21 3.42 0.91 -7.99
N LYS A 22 4.38 1.79 -8.30
CA LYS A 22 5.41 1.52 -9.31
C LYS A 22 6.29 0.32 -8.94
N HIS A 23 6.70 0.19 -7.68
CA HIS A 23 7.51 -0.95 -7.21
C HIS A 23 6.76 -2.27 -7.32
N LEU A 24 5.48 -2.25 -6.94
CA LEU A 24 4.60 -3.41 -6.98
C LEU A 24 4.04 -3.71 -8.38
N GLY A 25 4.37 -2.89 -9.39
CA GLY A 25 3.86 -3.02 -10.76
C GLY A 25 2.36 -2.73 -10.91
N LEU A 26 1.78 -1.98 -9.99
CA LEU A 26 0.35 -1.63 -9.96
C LEU A 26 0.12 -0.32 -10.71
N SER A 27 -0.96 -0.28 -11.50
CA SER A 27 -1.30 0.88 -12.32
C SER A 27 -2.27 1.84 -11.63
N ASN A 28 -3.04 1.34 -10.65
CA ASN A 28 -4.05 2.10 -9.95
C ASN A 28 -3.65 2.32 -8.49
N ILE A 29 -4.07 3.46 -7.94
CA ILE A 29 -3.88 3.80 -6.53
C ILE A 29 -5.24 4.18 -5.97
N LEU A 30 -5.62 3.54 -4.88
CA LEU A 30 -6.83 3.81 -4.13
C LEU A 30 -6.43 4.24 -2.72
N ASP A 31 -6.39 5.55 -2.49
CA ASP A 31 -6.18 6.11 -1.16
C ASP A 31 -7.49 6.04 -0.36
N GLU A 32 -7.39 5.92 0.96
CA GLU A 32 -8.54 5.84 1.87
C GLU A 32 -9.43 4.58 1.71
N PHE A 33 -8.83 3.42 1.39
CA PHE A 33 -9.56 2.16 1.30
C PHE A 33 -10.18 1.76 2.65
N GLY A 34 -11.49 1.52 2.64
CA GLY A 34 -12.28 1.15 3.81
C GLY A 34 -12.95 -0.24 3.71
N PRO A 35 -13.40 -0.79 4.85
CA PRO A 35 -14.14 -2.04 4.87
C PRO A 35 -15.45 -1.92 4.08
N GLY A 36 -15.72 -2.88 3.20
CA GLY A 36 -16.90 -2.91 2.35
C GLY A 36 -16.76 -2.20 1.00
N GLN A 37 -15.60 -1.59 0.72
CA GLN A 37 -15.26 -1.18 -0.64
C GLN A 37 -14.73 -2.36 -1.45
N GLU A 38 -15.06 -2.39 -2.74
CA GLU A 38 -14.48 -3.34 -3.68
C GLU A 38 -13.04 -2.94 -4.01
N LEU A 39 -12.11 -3.89 -3.93
CA LEU A 39 -10.72 -3.68 -4.33
C LEU A 39 -10.59 -3.98 -5.82
N PRO A 40 -10.38 -2.98 -6.69
CA PRO A 40 -10.20 -3.23 -8.10
C PRO A 40 -8.91 -4.02 -8.35
N GLU A 41 -8.86 -4.71 -9.48
CA GLU A 41 -7.64 -5.35 -9.97
C GLU A 41 -6.53 -4.31 -10.27
N ASP A 42 -5.27 -4.75 -10.16
CA ASP A 42 -4.08 -3.94 -10.44
C ASP A 42 -4.01 -2.62 -9.65
N THR A 43 -4.51 -2.68 -8.41
CA THR A 43 -4.67 -1.52 -7.54
C THR A 43 -3.86 -1.64 -6.25
N LEU A 44 -3.15 -0.56 -5.92
CA LEU A 44 -2.59 -0.32 -4.61
C LEU A 44 -3.63 0.37 -3.74
N ALA A 45 -4.18 -0.33 -2.75
CA ALA A 45 -5.09 0.26 -1.77
C ALA A 45 -4.32 0.70 -0.52
N LEU A 46 -4.52 1.95 -0.10
CA LEU A 46 -3.97 2.50 1.13
C LEU A 46 -5.07 2.64 2.17
N THR A 47 -4.89 2.04 3.34
CA THR A 47 -5.86 2.11 4.43
C THR A 47 -5.22 2.59 5.72
N HIS A 48 -6.01 3.28 6.55
CA HIS A 48 -5.67 3.55 7.95
C HIS A 48 -6.36 2.58 8.91
N VAL A 49 -7.18 1.65 8.40
CA VAL A 49 -8.01 0.77 9.21
C VAL A 49 -7.17 -0.45 9.59
N PRO A 50 -6.88 -0.66 10.89
CA PRO A 50 -6.11 -1.81 11.32
C PRO A 50 -6.92 -3.10 11.18
N GLY A 51 -6.22 -4.23 11.00
CA GLY A 51 -6.84 -5.56 11.00
C GLY A 51 -7.56 -5.95 9.72
N MET A 52 -7.27 -5.27 8.61
CA MET A 52 -7.79 -5.66 7.30
C MET A 52 -7.06 -6.92 6.80
N GLU A 53 -7.82 -7.93 6.38
CA GLU A 53 -7.26 -9.22 5.97
C GLU A 53 -6.36 -9.04 4.74
N GLY A 54 -5.13 -9.56 4.81
CA GLY A 54 -4.15 -9.42 3.72
C GLY A 54 -3.47 -8.05 3.60
N ALA A 55 -3.71 -7.12 4.54
CA ALA A 55 -3.03 -5.83 4.53
C ALA A 55 -1.56 -5.96 4.97
N LEU A 56 -0.66 -5.42 4.15
CA LEU A 56 0.76 -5.28 4.47
C LEU A 56 0.98 -4.01 5.29
N ASN A 57 1.92 -4.03 6.21
CA ASN A 57 2.30 -2.83 6.95
C ASN A 57 3.19 -1.92 6.08
N TYR A 58 2.86 -0.64 6.02
CA TYR A 58 3.59 0.37 5.26
C TYR A 58 5.09 0.41 5.61
N ASP A 59 5.44 0.35 6.89
CA ASP A 59 6.85 0.38 7.33
C ASP A 59 7.61 -0.86 6.83
N ASP A 60 7.01 -2.06 6.93
CA ASP A 60 7.62 -3.30 6.43
C ASP A 60 7.84 -3.26 4.91
N VAL A 61 6.85 -2.75 4.15
CA VAL A 61 6.98 -2.61 2.69
C VAL A 61 8.08 -1.61 2.34
N MET A 62 8.13 -0.46 3.02
CA MET A 62 9.17 0.54 2.80
C MET A 62 10.57 0.02 3.15
N LEU A 63 10.68 -0.81 4.19
CA LEU A 63 11.93 -1.44 4.61
C LEU A 63 12.40 -2.48 3.56
N ALA A 64 11.48 -3.29 3.04
CA ALA A 64 11.76 -4.22 1.95
C ALA A 64 12.27 -3.48 0.70
N MET A 65 11.59 -2.40 0.28
CA MET A 65 11.99 -1.60 -0.87
C MET A 65 13.38 -0.99 -0.74
N GLN A 66 13.78 -0.55 0.46
CA GLN A 66 15.13 -0.02 0.71
C GLN A 66 16.19 -1.11 0.66
N SER A 67 15.86 -2.31 1.14
CA SER A 67 16.77 -3.45 1.10
C SER A 67 17.00 -3.95 -0.33
N GLU A 68 15.98 -3.92 -1.18
CA GLU A 68 16.08 -4.31 -2.60
C GLU A 68 16.86 -3.28 -3.43
N ALA A 69 16.72 -1.98 -3.12
CA ALA A 69 17.44 -0.92 -3.84
C ALA A 69 18.96 -0.91 -3.58
N SER A 70 19.44 -1.70 -2.62
CA SER A 70 20.85 -1.75 -2.19
C SER A 70 21.60 -3.01 -2.68
N ALA A 71 20.94 -3.88 -3.45
CA ALA A 71 21.49 -5.13 -3.99
C ALA A 71 21.74 -5.05 -5.50
#